data_AF-A0A968MBE8-F1
#
_entry.id   AF-A0A968MBE8-F1
#
_cell.length_a   1.000
_cell.length_b   1.000
_cell.length_c   1.000
_cell.angle_alpha   90.00
_cell.angle_beta   90.00
_cell.angle_gamma   90.00
#
_symmetry.space_group_name_H-M   'P 1'
#
loop_
_entity.id
_entity.type
_entity.pdbx_description
1 polymer ?
#
loop_
_entity_poly.entity_id
_entity_poly.type
_entity_poly.pdbx_seq_one_letter_code
_entity_poly.pdbx_strand_id
1 'polypeptide(L)'
;MWLKKRTCGGCDPQSRRLSWILSLIAVTAASPVMAQSGLILTGSDEVPVLNYKLDFDGVERRLDRWRLNIPAQDVAVAEVQMSCESRFDGNVDLDDIRLEVEGQPVPLYDTFWNEEFKSLEVQIEAPVAAGQEMRLILSNVRNPTAGFYRCDGRLLGTEANPLYRYIGNWIVTINSRRDE
;
A
#
# COMPACT_ATOMS: atom_id res chain seq x y z
N MET A 1 -26.71 84.69 -22.37
CA MET A 1 -27.71 85.03 -21.34
C MET A 1 -27.71 83.88 -20.33
N TRP A 2 -27.43 84.17 -19.04
CA TRP A 2 -27.97 83.57 -17.79
C TRP A 2 -28.47 82.10 -17.81
N LEU A 3 -28.37 81.24 -16.79
CA LEU A 3 -27.75 81.15 -15.46
C LEU A 3 -28.27 79.80 -14.88
N LYS A 4 -27.52 79.16 -13.97
CA LYS A 4 -28.02 78.56 -12.69
C LYS A 4 -28.86 77.26 -12.67
N LYS A 5 -28.20 76.22 -12.14
CA LYS A 5 -28.48 75.40 -10.92
C LYS A 5 -29.86 74.73 -10.66
N ARG A 6 -29.73 73.43 -10.30
CA ARG A 6 -30.35 72.66 -9.17
C ARG A 6 -31.87 72.35 -9.32
N THR A 7 -32.43 71.21 -8.89
CA THR A 7 -32.19 70.33 -7.73
C THR A 7 -32.99 69.02 -7.85
N CYS A 8 -32.43 67.96 -7.21
CA CYS A 8 -33.02 66.85 -6.44
C CYS A 8 -34.42 66.26 -6.74
N GLY A 9 -34.51 64.93 -6.61
CA GLY A 9 -35.69 64.32 -6.00
C GLY A 9 -35.88 62.82 -6.24
N GLY A 10 -35.30 61.99 -5.36
CA GLY A 10 -35.97 60.80 -4.82
C GLY A 10 -36.16 59.59 -5.73
N CYS A 11 -35.31 58.58 -5.51
CA CYS A 11 -35.56 57.18 -5.88
C CYS A 11 -36.85 56.65 -5.25
N ASP A 12 -37.59 55.84 -6.01
CA ASP A 12 -38.52 54.85 -5.47
C ASP A 12 -38.54 53.65 -6.43
N PRO A 13 -38.23 52.42 -5.98
CA PRO A 13 -38.66 51.25 -6.71
C PRO A 13 -39.50 50.32 -5.85
N GLN A 14 -40.72 50.12 -6.36
CA GLN A 14 -41.42 48.84 -6.46
C GLN A 14 -41.67 48.07 -5.17
N SER A 15 -42.86 48.31 -4.65
CA SER A 15 -43.69 47.26 -4.07
C SER A 15 -44.00 46.19 -5.12
N ARG A 16 -43.68 44.93 -4.82
CA ARG A 16 -44.53 43.77 -5.08
C ARG A 16 -43.93 42.52 -4.43
N ARG A 17 -44.50 42.22 -3.27
CA ARG A 17 -44.36 40.95 -2.58
C ARG A 17 -44.91 39.82 -3.45
N LEU A 18 -44.17 38.74 -3.59
CA LEU A 18 -44.72 37.39 -3.77
C LEU A 18 -43.67 36.38 -3.33
N SER A 19 -43.86 35.89 -2.10
CA SER A 19 -43.19 34.72 -1.55
C SER A 19 -43.44 33.51 -2.43
N TRP A 20 -42.37 32.86 -2.86
CA TRP A 20 -42.36 31.43 -3.18
C TRP A 20 -41.17 30.81 -2.47
N ILE A 21 -41.47 30.03 -1.43
CA ILE A 21 -40.51 29.22 -0.69
C ILE A 21 -40.22 28.00 -1.57
N LEU A 22 -38.98 27.85 -2.01
CA LEU A 22 -38.47 26.64 -2.65
C LEU A 22 -37.39 26.05 -1.74
N SER A 23 -37.74 24.90 -1.14
CA SER A 23 -36.93 24.11 -0.24
C SER A 23 -35.58 23.72 -0.83
N LEU A 24 -34.51 24.02 -0.11
CA LEU A 24 -33.17 23.51 -0.36
C LEU A 24 -33.09 22.08 0.18
N ILE A 25 -33.07 21.07 -0.70
CA ILE A 25 -32.73 19.70 -0.29
C ILE A 25 -31.21 19.59 -0.38
N ALA A 26 -30.54 19.65 0.76
CA ALA A 26 -29.12 19.32 0.86
C ALA A 26 -28.97 17.78 0.83
N VAL A 27 -28.54 17.23 -0.31
CA VAL A 27 -28.13 15.83 -0.39
C VAL A 27 -26.73 15.72 0.21
N THR A 28 -26.64 15.25 1.45
CA THR A 28 -25.36 14.87 2.06
C THR A 28 -24.97 13.49 1.54
N ALA A 29 -23.99 13.42 0.64
CA ALA A 29 -23.36 12.16 0.28
C ALA A 29 -22.57 11.62 1.50
N ALA A 30 -23.04 10.52 2.08
CA ALA A 30 -22.28 9.80 3.09
C ALA A 30 -21.21 8.96 2.39
N SER A 31 -19.93 9.33 2.55
CA SER A 31 -18.82 8.49 2.14
C SER A 31 -18.79 7.24 3.01
N PRO A 32 -18.64 6.02 2.45
CA PRO A 32 -18.41 4.84 3.27
C PRO A 32 -17.04 4.98 3.95
N VAL A 33 -17.05 5.09 5.28
CA VAL A 33 -15.85 4.92 6.09
C VAL A 33 -15.56 3.43 6.15
N MET A 34 -14.49 2.99 5.49
CA MET A 34 -13.92 1.67 5.72
C MET A 34 -13.29 1.67 7.11
N ALA A 35 -13.97 1.08 8.09
CA ALA A 35 -13.41 0.86 9.40
C ALA A 35 -12.34 -0.23 9.31
N GLN A 36 -11.05 0.15 9.37
CA GLN A 36 -10.00 -0.79 9.73
C GLN A 36 -10.09 -0.98 11.25
N SER A 37 -10.85 -1.99 11.68
CA SER A 37 -10.88 -2.41 13.07
C SER A 37 -9.73 -3.37 13.32
N GLY A 38 -8.84 -3.01 14.24
CA GLY A 38 -7.70 -3.84 14.65
C GLY A 38 -7.02 -3.24 15.87
N LEU A 39 -7.76 -3.04 16.97
CA LEU A 39 -7.13 -2.80 18.27
C LEU A 39 -6.54 -4.12 18.76
N ILE A 40 -5.22 -4.26 18.67
CA ILE A 40 -4.47 -5.36 19.30
C ILE A 40 -3.91 -4.83 20.62
N LEU A 41 -4.29 -5.47 21.73
CA LEU A 41 -3.72 -5.22 23.06
C LEU A 41 -2.94 -6.47 23.46
N THR A 42 -1.65 -6.54 23.12
CA THR A 42 -0.78 -7.66 23.54
C THR A 42 0.53 -7.16 24.14
N GLY A 43 0.71 -7.39 25.44
CA GLY A 43 1.97 -7.20 26.14
C GLY A 43 2.95 -8.34 25.82
N SER A 44 3.77 -8.13 24.80
CA SER A 44 4.92 -8.94 24.38
C SER A 44 5.51 -8.22 23.17
N ASP A 45 6.85 -8.16 23.01
CA ASP A 45 7.52 -7.51 21.86
C ASP A 45 6.74 -7.76 20.56
N GLU A 46 6.04 -6.74 20.06
CA GLU A 46 5.11 -6.89 18.95
C GLU A 46 5.92 -7.23 17.70
N VAL A 47 5.69 -8.42 17.16
CA VAL A 47 6.26 -8.80 15.86
C VAL A 47 5.61 -7.89 14.82
N PRO A 48 6.37 -7.00 14.13
CA PRO A 48 5.76 -6.02 13.26
C PRO A 48 5.00 -6.68 12.11
N VAL A 49 3.71 -6.35 11.95
CA VAL A 49 2.91 -6.78 10.79
C VAL A 49 3.09 -5.75 9.68
N LEU A 50 3.68 -6.19 8.57
CA LEU A 50 4.00 -5.39 7.41
C LEU A 50 2.80 -5.29 6.48
N ASN A 51 2.65 -4.11 5.87
CA ASN A 51 1.58 -3.85 4.91
C ASN A 51 1.84 -4.54 3.57
N TYR A 52 0.78 -5.04 2.93
CA TYR A 52 0.85 -5.57 1.57
C TYR A 52 -0.41 -5.19 0.78
N LYS A 53 -0.32 -5.38 -0.54
CA LYS A 53 -1.45 -5.28 -1.47
C LYS A 53 -1.34 -6.36 -2.53
N LEU A 54 -2.47 -6.97 -2.88
CA LEU A 54 -2.63 -7.85 -4.03
C LEU A 54 -3.41 -7.07 -5.09
N ASP A 55 -2.92 -7.02 -6.34
CA ASP A 55 -3.54 -6.20 -7.39
C ASP A 55 -4.78 -6.87 -8.01
N PHE A 56 -4.93 -8.19 -7.91
CA PHE A 56 -6.02 -8.99 -8.49
C PHE A 56 -6.80 -9.79 -7.45
N ASP A 57 -7.06 -9.17 -6.29
CA ASP A 57 -7.93 -9.67 -5.21
C ASP A 57 -7.48 -10.96 -4.52
N GLY A 58 -6.28 -11.47 -4.79
CA GLY A 58 -5.73 -12.60 -4.05
C GLY A 58 -6.48 -13.92 -4.26
N VAL A 59 -7.08 -14.14 -5.42
CA VAL A 59 -7.88 -15.35 -5.66
C VAL A 59 -6.98 -16.59 -5.80
N GLU A 60 -7.34 -17.67 -5.12
CA GLU A 60 -6.57 -18.92 -5.10
C GLU A 60 -6.27 -19.46 -6.51
N ARG A 61 -5.06 -19.98 -6.69
CA ARG A 61 -4.57 -20.59 -7.95
C ARG A 61 -4.65 -19.66 -9.18
N ARG A 62 -4.93 -18.36 -9.03
CA ARG A 62 -4.82 -17.36 -10.10
C ARG A 62 -3.46 -16.67 -10.03
N LEU A 63 -3.07 -16.08 -11.15
CA LEU A 63 -1.90 -15.20 -11.18
C LEU A 63 -2.27 -13.87 -10.54
N ASP A 64 -1.38 -13.34 -9.72
CA ASP A 64 -1.54 -12.06 -9.06
C ASP A 64 -0.22 -11.31 -9.01
N ARG A 65 -0.29 -10.03 -8.64
CA ARG A 65 0.87 -9.21 -8.33
C ARG A 65 0.84 -8.82 -6.86
N TRP A 66 1.85 -9.30 -6.15
CA TRP A 66 2.03 -9.03 -4.74
C TRP A 66 2.90 -7.79 -4.58
N ARG A 67 2.42 -6.83 -3.80
CA ARG A 67 3.14 -5.61 -3.43
C ARG A 67 3.38 -5.65 -1.93
N LEU A 68 4.60 -5.97 -1.55
CA LEU A 68 5.00 -6.15 -0.16
C LEU A 68 5.76 -4.90 0.29
N ASN A 69 5.17 -4.12 1.20
CA ASN A 69 5.81 -2.89 1.68
C ASN A 69 6.85 -3.24 2.75
N ILE A 70 8.01 -2.60 2.65
CA ILE A 70 9.11 -2.70 3.60
C ILE A 70 9.37 -1.28 4.14
N PRO A 71 9.20 -1.05 5.45
CA PRO A 71 9.40 0.28 6.04
C PRO A 71 10.86 0.72 5.94
N ALA A 72 11.10 2.02 6.09
CA ALA A 72 12.44 2.58 6.14
C ALA A 72 13.29 1.94 7.24
N GLN A 73 14.53 1.63 6.91
CA GLN A 73 15.49 0.96 7.79
C GLN A 73 16.56 1.93 8.27
N ASP A 74 17.16 1.66 9.43
CA ASP A 74 18.25 2.47 10.00
C ASP A 74 19.62 2.19 9.37
N VAL A 75 19.72 1.14 8.55
CA VAL A 75 20.94 0.72 7.84
C VAL A 75 20.72 0.67 6.34
N ALA A 76 21.83 0.75 5.59
CA ALA A 76 21.81 0.48 4.17
C ALA A 76 21.50 -1.01 3.91
N VAL A 77 20.70 -1.29 2.88
CA VAL A 77 20.18 -2.62 2.57
C VAL A 77 20.80 -3.12 1.28
N ALA A 78 21.43 -4.29 1.33
CA ALA A 78 22.04 -4.95 0.16
C ALA A 78 21.19 -6.12 -0.36
N GLU A 79 20.44 -6.79 0.53
CA GLU A 79 19.62 -7.95 0.18
C GLU A 79 18.31 -7.95 0.96
N VAL A 80 17.25 -8.37 0.29
CA VAL A 80 15.92 -8.57 0.85
C VAL A 80 15.58 -10.05 0.79
N GLN A 81 15.15 -10.62 1.92
CA GLN A 81 14.66 -11.99 2.00
C GLN A 81 13.19 -11.99 2.42
N MET A 82 12.38 -12.78 1.71
CA MET A 82 10.99 -13.10 2.08
C MET A 82 10.86 -14.61 2.25
N SER A 83 10.52 -15.09 3.43
CA SER A 83 10.31 -16.52 3.70
C SER A 83 8.87 -16.80 4.11
N CYS A 84 8.14 -17.58 3.33
CA CYS A 84 6.77 -17.97 3.66
C CYS A 84 6.73 -19.28 4.47
N GLU A 85 5.62 -19.51 5.17
CA GLU A 85 5.40 -20.75 5.89
C GLU A 85 5.42 -22.00 4.99
N SER A 86 5.77 -23.15 5.56
CA SER A 86 5.98 -24.40 4.81
C SER A 86 4.77 -24.90 4.02
N ARG A 87 3.55 -24.52 4.44
CA ARG A 87 2.31 -24.86 3.74
C ARG A 87 2.03 -23.99 2.51
N PHE A 88 2.88 -23.00 2.22
CA PHE A 88 2.77 -22.18 1.01
C PHE A 88 3.02 -23.04 -0.24
N ASP A 89 1.96 -23.25 -1.01
CA ASP A 89 1.93 -24.05 -2.24
C ASP A 89 1.81 -23.17 -3.51
N GLY A 90 2.07 -21.87 -3.38
CA GLY A 90 2.14 -20.93 -4.50
C GLY A 90 3.45 -21.07 -5.29
N ASN A 91 3.51 -20.40 -6.43
CA ASN A 91 4.69 -20.37 -7.28
C ASN A 91 5.07 -18.92 -7.58
N VAL A 92 6.33 -18.57 -7.33
CA VAL A 92 6.89 -17.24 -7.56
C VAL A 92 7.64 -17.27 -8.89
N ASP A 93 7.32 -16.33 -9.77
CA ASP A 93 8.03 -16.11 -11.01
C ASP A 93 9.24 -15.21 -10.76
N LEU A 94 10.46 -15.75 -10.92
CA LEU A 94 11.71 -15.03 -10.66
C LEU A 94 12.00 -13.97 -11.72
N ASP A 95 11.53 -14.16 -12.96
CA ASP A 95 11.80 -13.23 -14.06
C ASP A 95 11.05 -11.90 -13.93
N ASP A 96 10.06 -11.86 -13.02
CA ASP A 96 9.08 -10.78 -12.86
C ASP A 96 9.08 -10.15 -11.46
N ILE A 97 10.23 -10.25 -10.78
CA ILE A 97 10.51 -9.64 -9.47
C ILE A 97 11.10 -8.24 -9.65
N ARG A 98 10.61 -7.30 -8.85
CA ARG A 98 11.12 -5.92 -8.82
C ARG A 98 11.20 -5.42 -7.40
N LEU A 99 12.22 -4.63 -7.10
CA LEU A 99 12.27 -3.83 -5.90
C LEU A 99 12.09 -2.36 -6.30
N GLU A 100 11.20 -1.66 -5.61
CA GLU A 100 11.04 -0.21 -5.74
C GLU A 100 11.54 0.47 -4.47
N VAL A 101 12.22 1.61 -4.63
CA VAL A 101 12.60 2.53 -3.55
C VAL A 101 11.90 3.85 -3.84
N GLU A 102 11.07 4.34 -2.92
CA GLU A 102 10.28 5.57 -3.13
C GLU A 102 9.48 5.56 -4.45
N GLY A 103 9.00 4.38 -4.84
CA GLY A 103 8.24 4.16 -6.08
C GLY A 103 9.06 4.14 -7.37
N GLN A 104 10.39 4.15 -7.30
CA GLN A 104 11.28 3.99 -8.45
C GLN A 104 11.91 2.59 -8.44
N PRO A 105 11.94 1.87 -9.57
CA PRO A 105 12.57 0.56 -9.63
C PRO A 105 14.08 0.68 -9.43
N VAL A 106 14.66 -0.23 -8.64
CA VAL A 106 16.11 -0.37 -8.49
C VAL A 106 16.61 -1.63 -9.21
N PRO A 107 17.82 -1.59 -9.78
CA PRO A 107 18.38 -2.76 -10.46
C PRO A 107 18.76 -3.85 -9.46
N LEU A 108 18.41 -5.08 -9.83
CA LEU A 108 18.67 -6.29 -9.05
C LEU A 108 19.88 -7.00 -9.63
N TYR A 109 20.77 -7.47 -8.77
CA TYR A 109 21.93 -8.26 -9.18
C TYR A 109 21.53 -9.71 -9.46
N ASP A 110 20.76 -10.30 -8.54
CA ASP A 110 20.28 -11.68 -8.67
C ASP A 110 19.02 -11.89 -7.81
N THR A 111 18.24 -12.90 -8.16
CA THR A 111 17.06 -13.33 -7.40
C THR A 111 17.05 -14.85 -7.31
N PHE A 112 16.91 -15.38 -6.10
CA PHE A 112 16.96 -16.81 -5.84
C PHE A 112 15.73 -17.28 -5.07
N TRP A 113 15.09 -18.36 -5.56
CA TRP A 113 13.98 -19.02 -4.86
C TRP A 113 14.40 -20.38 -4.33
N ASN A 114 14.32 -20.53 -3.01
CA ASN A 114 14.48 -21.81 -2.34
C ASN A 114 13.12 -22.47 -2.13
N GLU A 115 12.84 -23.52 -2.91
CA GLU A 115 11.56 -24.26 -2.82
C GLU A 115 11.38 -25.03 -1.51
N GLU A 116 12.46 -25.46 -0.84
CA GLU A 116 12.40 -26.22 0.41
C GLU A 116 12.01 -25.32 1.58
N PHE A 117 12.65 -24.15 1.66
CA PHE A 117 12.40 -23.16 2.72
C PHE A 117 11.33 -22.12 2.38
N LYS A 118 10.74 -22.20 1.17
CA LYS A 118 9.79 -21.20 0.63
C LYS A 118 10.31 -19.77 0.79
N SER A 119 11.58 -19.60 0.46
CA SER A 119 12.33 -18.36 0.70
C SER A 119 12.80 -17.75 -0.61
N LEU A 120 12.45 -16.50 -0.82
CA LEU A 120 12.94 -15.65 -1.89
C LEU A 120 14.06 -14.77 -1.34
N GLU A 121 15.18 -14.72 -2.05
CA GLU A 121 16.31 -13.84 -1.81
C GLU A 121 16.47 -12.91 -3.01
N VAL A 122 16.61 -11.61 -2.74
CA VAL A 122 16.70 -10.56 -3.76
C VAL A 122 17.92 -9.71 -3.46
N GLN A 123 18.95 -9.85 -4.28
CA GLN A 123 20.20 -9.11 -4.17
C GLN A 123 20.15 -7.85 -5.03
N ILE A 124 20.56 -6.72 -4.47
CA ILE A 124 20.46 -5.40 -5.10
C ILE A 124 21.84 -5.03 -5.64
N GLU A 125 21.93 -4.53 -6.89
CA GLU A 125 23.23 -4.17 -7.48
C GLU A 125 23.95 -3.07 -6.69
N ALA A 126 23.19 -2.08 -6.23
CA ALA A 126 23.69 -0.97 -5.42
C ALA A 126 22.87 -0.89 -4.13
N PRO A 127 23.50 -0.93 -2.94
CA PRO A 127 22.78 -0.89 -1.68
C PRO A 127 21.85 0.31 -1.56
N VAL A 128 20.63 0.07 -1.07
CA VAL A 128 19.65 1.11 -0.78
C VAL A 128 20.08 1.84 0.49
N ALA A 129 20.06 3.17 0.49
CA ALA A 129 20.49 3.94 1.64
C ALA A 129 19.50 3.78 2.81
N ALA A 130 19.99 4.00 4.04
CA ALA A 130 19.13 4.04 5.21
C ALA A 130 18.05 5.14 5.08
N GLY A 131 16.91 4.92 5.73
CA GLY A 131 15.81 5.89 5.80
C GLY A 131 14.88 5.90 4.60
N GLN A 132 15.05 4.99 3.63
CA GLN A 132 14.21 4.91 2.44
C GLN A 132 13.19 3.78 2.54
N GLU A 133 11.93 4.04 2.17
CA GLU A 133 10.92 2.99 2.07
C GLU A 133 11.10 2.18 0.80
N MET A 134 10.88 0.86 0.92
CA MET A 134 11.01 -0.06 -0.19
C MET A 134 9.71 -0.82 -0.42
N ARG A 135 9.54 -1.33 -1.64
CA ARG A 135 8.44 -2.23 -1.98
C ARG A 135 8.96 -3.37 -2.84
N LEU A 136 8.84 -4.58 -2.31
CA LEU A 136 9.09 -5.79 -3.08
C LEU A 136 7.83 -6.13 -3.88
N ILE A 137 7.97 -6.20 -5.20
CA ILE A 137 6.91 -6.52 -6.13
C ILE A 137 7.21 -7.87 -6.76
N LEU A 138 6.31 -8.81 -6.57
CA LEU A 138 6.36 -10.12 -7.20
C LEU A 138 5.21 -10.16 -8.21
N SER A 139 5.51 -10.10 -9.50
CA SER A 139 4.48 -10.22 -10.53
C SER A 139 4.33 -11.68 -10.96
N ASN A 140 3.17 -12.02 -11.51
CA ASN A 140 2.87 -13.37 -12.00
C ASN A 140 3.02 -14.47 -10.94
N VAL A 141 2.81 -14.13 -9.66
CA VAL A 141 2.75 -15.12 -8.59
C VAL A 141 1.50 -15.96 -8.79
N ARG A 142 1.65 -17.27 -8.94
CA ARG A 142 0.52 -18.19 -8.82
C ARG A 142 0.16 -18.26 -7.35
N ASN A 143 -0.98 -17.68 -6.99
CA ASN A 143 -1.49 -17.69 -5.63
C ASN A 143 -1.62 -19.14 -5.10
N PRO A 144 -1.31 -19.36 -3.81
CA PRO A 144 -1.49 -20.64 -3.16
C PRO A 144 -2.99 -20.99 -3.04
N THR A 145 -3.29 -22.09 -2.35
CA THR A 145 -4.66 -22.41 -1.92
C THR A 145 -5.23 -21.30 -1.01
N ALA A 146 -6.55 -21.15 -0.93
CA ALA A 146 -7.16 -20.13 -0.06
C ALA A 146 -6.74 -20.26 1.42
N GLY A 147 -6.55 -19.12 2.10
CA GLY A 147 -6.15 -19.04 3.51
C GLY A 147 -5.27 -17.85 3.86
N PHE A 148 -4.71 -17.85 5.07
CA PHE A 148 -3.84 -16.80 5.59
C PHE A 148 -2.39 -17.28 5.67
N TYR A 149 -1.48 -16.66 4.92
CA TYR A 149 -0.08 -17.05 4.85
C TYR A 149 0.81 -16.04 5.54
N ARG A 150 1.60 -16.49 6.51
CA ARG A 150 2.66 -15.67 7.10
C ARG A 150 3.91 -15.76 6.23
N CYS A 151 4.38 -14.61 5.76
CA CYS A 151 5.66 -14.48 5.09
C CYS A 151 6.54 -13.50 5.88
N ASP A 152 7.65 -14.00 6.39
CA ASP A 152 8.62 -13.25 7.17
C ASP A 152 9.53 -12.44 6.25
N GLY A 153 9.75 -11.17 6.59
CA GLY A 153 10.70 -10.28 5.93
C GLY A 153 12.01 -10.20 6.72
N ARG A 154 13.13 -10.34 6.02
CA ARG A 154 14.47 -10.08 6.59
C ARG A 154 15.31 -9.28 5.61
N LEU A 155 16.27 -8.53 6.15
CA LEU A 155 17.18 -7.70 5.36
C LEU A 155 18.63 -7.97 5.74
N LEU A 156 19.51 -7.91 4.75
CA LEU A 156 20.96 -7.96 4.96
C LEU A 156 21.55 -6.57 4.69
N GLY A 157 22.35 -6.07 5.64
CA GLY A 157 23.03 -4.78 5.52
C GLY A 157 24.37 -4.87 4.81
N THR A 158 25.09 -3.73 4.73
CA THR A 158 26.43 -3.63 4.13
C THR A 158 27.57 -3.61 5.15
N GLU A 159 27.31 -4.01 6.40
CA GLU A 159 28.32 -4.07 7.46
C GLU A 159 29.34 -5.20 7.22
N ALA A 160 30.51 -5.16 7.87
CA ALA A 160 31.62 -6.08 7.57
C ALA A 160 31.31 -7.57 7.80
N ASN A 161 30.31 -7.88 8.63
CA ASN A 161 29.77 -9.23 8.84
C ASN A 161 28.25 -9.11 8.98
N PRO A 162 27.54 -8.94 7.86
CA PRO A 162 26.13 -8.61 7.91
C PRO A 162 25.34 -9.85 8.33
N LEU A 163 24.40 -9.64 9.25
CA LEU A 163 23.45 -10.66 9.66
C LEU A 163 22.06 -10.26 9.19
N TYR A 164 21.26 -11.26 8.84
CA TYR A 164 19.86 -11.04 8.50
C TYR A 164 19.11 -10.45 9.69
N ARG A 165 18.59 -9.24 9.52
CA ARG A 165 17.75 -8.55 10.49
C ARG A 165 16.29 -8.80 10.15
N TYR A 166 15.53 -9.28 11.13
CA TYR A 166 14.10 -9.46 10.99
C TYR A 166 13.38 -8.11 11.01
N ILE A 167 12.53 -7.85 10.02
CA ILE A 167 11.82 -6.57 9.89
C ILE A 167 10.32 -6.68 10.19
N GLY A 168 9.78 -7.90 10.23
CA GLY A 168 8.36 -8.15 10.41
C GLY A 168 7.85 -9.27 9.51
N ASN A 169 6.53 -9.38 9.41
CA ASN A 169 5.87 -10.36 8.56
C ASN A 169 4.70 -9.75 7.78
N TRP A 170 4.47 -10.24 6.57
CA TRP A 170 3.24 -10.04 5.84
C TRP A 170 2.27 -11.18 6.18
N ILE A 171 1.03 -10.84 6.54
CA ILE A 171 -0.06 -11.81 6.72
C ILE A 171 -0.94 -11.77 5.47
N VAL A 172 -0.55 -12.53 4.45
CA VAL A 172 -1.17 -12.52 3.13
C VAL A 172 -2.45 -13.35 3.13
N THR A 173 -3.57 -12.72 2.79
CA THR A 173 -4.88 -13.39 2.69
C THR A 173 -5.16 -13.75 1.24
N ILE A 174 -5.46 -15.02 1.00
CA ILE A 174 -5.82 -15.56 -0.30
C ILE A 174 -7.25 -16.05 -0.26
N ASN A 175 -8.07 -15.52 -1.17
CA ASN A 175 -9.51 -15.75 -1.24
C ASN A 175 -9.84 -17.04 -1.98
N SER A 176 -10.94 -17.69 -1.58
CA SER A 176 -11.48 -18.83 -2.30
C SER A 176 -12.15 -18.35 -3.59
N ARG A 177 -12.08 -19.16 -4.65
CA ARG A 177 -12.73 -18.80 -5.93
C ARG A 177 -14.25 -18.64 -5.81
N ARG A 178 -14.88 -19.25 -4.79
CA ARG A 178 -16.34 -19.22 -4.62
C ARG A 178 -16.89 -17.89 -4.09
N ASP A 179 -16.02 -16.94 -3.77
CA ASP A 179 -16.40 -15.67 -3.14
C ASP A 179 -16.44 -14.50 -4.16
N GLU A 180 -16.19 -14.76 -5.46
CA GLU A 180 -16.43 -13.86 -6.62
C GLU A 180 -17.87 -13.98 -7.15
#